data_AF-A0A1G0WHZ9-F1
#
_entry.id   AF-A0A1G0WHZ9-F1
#
_cell.length_a   1.000
_cell.length_b   1.000
_cell.length_c   1.000
_cell.angle_alpha   90.00
_cell.angle_beta   90.00
_cell.angle_gamma   90.00
#
_symmetry.space_group_name_H-M   'P 1'
#
loop_
_entity.id
_entity.type
_entity.pdbx_description
1 polymer ?
#
loop_
_entity_poly.entity_id
_entity_poly.type
_entity_poly.pdbx_seq_one_letter_code
_entity_poly.pdbx_strand_id
1 'polypeptide(L)'
;MKTILFILLSIFIISCSGTKELTKSSEESPSYDSYTKSAILSPLTKSLINEIRKEKKNLQKNQKYIPTHKLVNEFNIIQIDNFYFVGAILKFNEKYDSTVIEAVGVKTVTKADKSWAVQIPLDMLEDLANYSGIDYIQIDE
;
A
#
# COMPACT_ATOMS: atom_id res chain seq x y z
N MET A 1 45.77 -22.32 30.84
CA MET A 1 46.93 -21.51 31.28
C MET A 1 47.65 -20.97 30.06
N LYS A 2 48.16 -19.73 30.14
CA LYS A 2 48.73 -18.84 29.08
C LYS A 2 47.61 -18.16 28.27
N THR A 3 47.11 -16.96 28.59
CA THR A 3 47.72 -15.63 28.83
C THR A 3 48.43 -15.06 27.59
N ILE A 4 48.05 -13.83 27.22
CA ILE A 4 48.75 -12.72 26.53
C ILE A 4 47.80 -12.13 25.45
N LEU A 5 47.12 -10.98 25.57
CA LEU A 5 47.44 -9.62 26.05
C LEU A 5 47.88 -8.66 24.92
N PHE A 6 47.16 -7.52 24.84
CA PHE A 6 47.44 -6.24 24.14
C PHE A 6 47.46 -6.27 22.59
N ILE A 7 46.93 -5.28 21.84
CA ILE A 7 47.16 -3.82 21.94
C ILE A 7 45.94 -3.03 21.43
N LEU A 8 45.55 -2.02 22.21
CA LEU A 8 44.77 -0.84 21.83
C LEU A 8 45.54 0.03 20.83
N LEU A 9 44.93 0.47 19.73
CA LEU A 9 45.36 1.71 19.09
C LEU A 9 44.14 2.49 18.55
N SER A 10 43.77 3.49 19.33
CA SER A 10 42.87 4.58 19.00
C SER A 10 43.58 5.61 18.12
N ILE A 11 42.95 6.06 17.04
CA ILE A 11 43.19 7.40 16.49
C ILE A 11 41.85 8.04 16.12
N PHE A 12 41.46 9.00 16.95
CA PHE A 12 40.56 10.09 16.63
C PHE A 12 41.11 10.86 15.42
N ILE A 13 40.28 11.10 14.41
CA ILE A 13 40.46 12.26 13.53
C ILE A 13 39.30 13.21 13.75
N ILE A 14 39.59 14.24 14.54
CA ILE A 14 38.82 15.48 14.61
C ILE A 14 39.09 16.22 13.29
N SER A 15 38.04 16.54 12.56
CA SER A 15 38.03 17.59 11.54
C SER A 15 36.58 17.99 11.32
N CYS A 16 36.21 19.24 11.09
CA CYS A 16 36.72 20.56 11.44
C CYS A 16 35.48 21.44 11.20
N SER A 17 35.21 22.39 12.10
CA SER A 17 34.06 23.28 12.03
C SER A 17 34.07 24.10 10.73
N GLY A 18 33.00 23.98 9.96
CA GLY A 18 32.68 24.83 8.84
C GLY A 18 31.23 25.32 8.95
N THR A 19 30.97 26.21 9.90
CA THR A 19 29.74 27.01 9.93
C THR A 19 29.75 27.93 8.72
N LYS A 20 29.06 27.53 7.65
CA LYS A 20 28.63 28.44 6.60
C LYS A 20 27.24 28.92 6.97
N GLU A 21 27.12 30.21 7.27
CA GLU A 21 25.85 30.93 7.23
C GLU A 21 25.25 30.74 5.84
N LEU A 22 24.17 29.97 5.76
CA LEU A 22 23.31 29.93 4.58
C LEU A 22 22.19 30.94 4.80
N THR A 23 22.37 32.03 4.06
CA THR A 23 21.36 32.95 3.54
C THR A 23 19.93 32.41 3.62
N LYS A 24 19.05 33.15 4.30
CA LYS A 24 17.59 33.06 4.17
C LYS A 24 17.21 33.27 2.70
N SER A 25 17.18 32.18 1.95
CA SER A 25 16.32 32.04 0.79
C SER A 25 14.99 31.57 1.35
N SER A 26 13.99 32.44 1.32
CA SER A 26 12.59 32.06 1.44
C SER A 26 12.25 31.19 0.22
N GLU A 27 12.60 29.90 0.31
CA GLU A 27 11.91 28.87 -0.44
C GLU A 27 10.50 28.83 0.15
N GLU A 28 9.55 29.39 -0.59
CA GLU A 28 8.15 28.98 -0.47
C GLU A 28 8.14 27.46 -0.67
N SER A 29 8.13 26.72 0.44
CA SER A 29 7.78 25.31 0.43
C SER A 29 6.50 25.21 -0.39
N PRO A 30 6.47 24.45 -1.49
CA PRO A 30 5.23 24.24 -2.20
C PRO A 30 4.23 23.73 -1.17
N SER A 31 3.16 24.50 -0.98
CA SER A 31 2.00 24.08 -0.22
C SER A 31 1.55 22.77 -0.83
N TYR A 32 1.95 21.66 -0.22
CA TYR A 32 1.37 20.37 -0.50
C TYR A 32 -0.05 20.45 0.04
N ASP A 33 -0.94 20.98 -0.80
CA ASP A 33 -2.37 20.83 -0.59
C ASP A 33 -2.59 19.36 -0.23
N SER A 34 -3.17 19.17 0.95
CA SER A 34 -3.54 17.89 1.52
C SER A 34 -4.54 17.19 0.57
N TYR A 35 -4.03 16.56 -0.48
CA TYR A 35 -4.81 15.80 -1.45
C TYR A 35 -5.18 14.44 -0.87
N THR A 36 -6.16 14.43 0.02
CA THR A 36 -6.86 13.20 0.47
C THR A 36 -7.96 12.84 -0.53
N LYS A 37 -7.61 12.67 -1.81
CA LYS A 37 -8.58 12.17 -2.79
C LYS A 37 -8.56 10.65 -2.77
N SER A 38 -9.57 10.03 -2.13
CA SER A 38 -9.83 8.60 -2.26
C SER A 38 -10.22 8.26 -3.71
N ALA A 39 -9.96 7.02 -4.11
CA ALA A 39 -10.36 6.51 -5.41
C ALA A 39 -11.89 6.58 -5.58
N ILE A 40 -12.33 6.83 -6.82
CA ILE A 40 -13.74 6.66 -7.18
C ILE A 40 -14.01 5.15 -7.24
N LEU A 41 -15.04 4.69 -6.53
CA LEU A 41 -15.38 3.27 -6.45
C LEU A 41 -16.65 2.98 -7.25
N SER A 42 -16.63 1.91 -8.06
CA SER A 42 -17.85 1.38 -8.67
C SER A 42 -18.88 0.98 -7.60
N PRO A 43 -20.19 0.93 -7.91
CA PRO A 43 -21.21 0.51 -6.96
C PRO A 43 -20.93 -0.87 -6.34
N LEU A 44 -20.48 -1.83 -7.16
CA LEU A 44 -20.15 -3.18 -6.71
C LEU A 44 -18.95 -3.18 -5.76
N THR A 45 -17.91 -2.39 -6.08
CA THR A 45 -16.72 -2.23 -5.21
C THR A 45 -17.10 -1.64 -3.85
N LYS A 46 -17.99 -0.63 -3.82
CA LYS A 46 -18.50 -0.06 -2.56
C LYS A 46 -19.27 -1.10 -1.75
N SER A 47 -20.08 -1.91 -2.41
CA SER A 47 -20.84 -3.00 -1.77
C SER A 47 -19.91 -3.99 -1.11
N LEU A 48 -18.91 -4.49 -1.85
CA LEU A 48 -17.93 -5.45 -1.34
C LEU A 48 -17.18 -4.91 -0.11
N ILE A 49 -16.64 -3.68 -0.18
CA ILE A 49 -15.94 -3.06 0.96
C ILE A 49 -16.85 -2.98 2.19
N ASN A 50 -18.14 -2.63 2.01
CA ASN A 50 -19.08 -2.55 3.11
C ASN A 50 -19.38 -3.93 3.73
N GLU A 51 -19.53 -4.98 2.92
CA GLU A 51 -19.71 -6.33 3.43
C GLU A 51 -18.46 -6.85 4.16
N ILE A 52 -17.26 -6.61 3.60
CA ILE A 52 -15.98 -6.92 4.28
C ILE A 52 -15.93 -6.23 5.66
N ARG A 53 -16.27 -4.94 5.73
CA ARG A 53 -16.32 -4.20 7.00
C ARG A 53 -17.31 -4.82 7.98
N LYS A 54 -18.48 -5.26 7.52
CA LYS A 54 -19.48 -5.93 8.37
C LYS A 54 -18.95 -7.25 8.94
N GLU A 55 -18.34 -8.08 8.10
CA GLU A 55 -17.76 -9.35 8.55
C GLU A 55 -16.60 -9.13 9.54
N LYS A 56 -15.73 -8.16 9.26
CA LYS A 56 -14.58 -7.82 10.13
C LYS A 56 -14.97 -7.25 11.50
N LYS A 57 -16.15 -6.62 11.66
CA LYS A 57 -16.60 -6.04 12.94
C LYS A 57 -16.65 -7.06 14.09
N ASN A 58 -16.94 -8.32 13.79
CA ASN A 58 -17.06 -9.38 14.79
C ASN A 58 -15.76 -10.19 14.97
N LEU A 59 -14.71 -9.84 14.23
CA LEU A 59 -13.45 -10.54 14.25
C LEU A 59 -12.67 -10.19 15.52
N GLN A 60 -12.18 -11.19 16.25
CA GLN A 60 -11.33 -10.91 17.41
C GLN A 60 -10.00 -10.32 16.96
N LYS A 61 -9.43 -9.45 17.81
CA LYS A 61 -8.11 -8.86 17.56
C LYS A 61 -7.08 -9.99 17.35
N ASN A 62 -6.34 -9.93 16.24
CA ASN A 62 -5.33 -10.93 15.80
C ASN A 62 -5.85 -12.21 15.11
N GLN A 63 -7.15 -12.32 14.83
CA GLN A 63 -7.61 -13.39 13.93
C GLN A 63 -7.41 -13.00 12.47
N LYS A 64 -7.01 -13.98 11.64
CA LYS A 64 -6.98 -13.80 10.18
C LYS A 64 -8.40 -13.71 9.66
N TYR A 65 -8.67 -12.70 8.83
CA TYR A 65 -9.97 -12.57 8.17
C TYR A 65 -10.14 -13.67 7.12
N ILE A 66 -11.28 -14.37 7.19
CA ILE A 66 -11.71 -15.38 6.21
C ILE A 66 -13.12 -14.96 5.77
N PRO A 67 -13.35 -14.66 4.48
CA PRO A 67 -14.66 -14.26 4.00
C PRO A 67 -15.65 -15.41 4.07
N THR A 68 -16.93 -15.10 4.27
CA THR A 68 -17.97 -16.14 4.27
C THR A 68 -18.20 -16.71 2.87
N HIS A 69 -18.72 -17.95 2.78
CA HIS A 69 -19.11 -18.54 1.49
C HIS A 69 -20.09 -17.68 0.69
N LYS A 70 -20.96 -16.94 1.39
CA LYS A 70 -21.89 -16.00 0.75
C LYS A 70 -21.10 -14.92 0.02
N LEU A 71 -20.18 -14.26 0.71
CA LEU A 71 -19.37 -13.18 0.14
C LEU A 71 -18.50 -13.70 -1.02
N VAL A 72 -17.95 -14.91 -0.87
CA VAL A 72 -17.13 -15.55 -1.90
C VAL A 72 -17.89 -15.73 -3.21
N ASN A 73 -19.13 -16.23 -3.13
CA ASN A 73 -19.95 -16.50 -4.31
C ASN A 73 -20.54 -15.22 -4.91
N GLU A 74 -20.89 -14.23 -4.09
CA GLU A 74 -21.56 -12.99 -4.54
C GLU A 74 -20.61 -12.05 -5.31
N PHE A 75 -19.31 -12.10 -5.03
CA PHE A 75 -18.32 -11.19 -5.61
C PHE A 75 -17.19 -11.93 -6.35
N ASN A 76 -17.42 -13.19 -6.75
CA ASN A 76 -16.46 -14.03 -7.47
C ASN A 76 -15.05 -14.02 -6.86
N ILE A 77 -14.99 -14.11 -5.53
CA ILE A 77 -13.72 -14.10 -4.81
C ILE A 77 -13.04 -15.45 -5.02
N ILE A 78 -11.78 -15.41 -5.44
CA ILE A 78 -10.97 -16.61 -5.67
C ILE A 78 -9.98 -16.82 -4.53
N GLN A 79 -9.74 -18.08 -4.16
CA GLN A 79 -8.72 -18.44 -3.19
C GLN A 79 -7.47 -18.94 -3.91
N ILE A 80 -6.32 -18.33 -3.62
CA ILE A 80 -5.01 -18.75 -4.14
C ILE A 80 -4.01 -18.76 -2.97
N ASP A 81 -3.33 -19.87 -2.74
CA ASP A 81 -2.27 -20.01 -1.71
C ASP A 81 -2.68 -19.48 -0.31
N ASN A 82 -3.92 -19.75 0.11
CA ASN A 82 -4.54 -19.29 1.37
C ASN A 82 -4.83 -17.78 1.48
N PHE A 83 -4.84 -17.06 0.37
CA PHE A 83 -5.30 -15.68 0.28
C PHE A 83 -6.54 -15.60 -0.60
N TYR A 84 -7.41 -14.65 -0.28
CA TYR A 84 -8.63 -14.38 -1.03
C TYR A 84 -8.40 -13.16 -1.90
N PHE A 85 -8.74 -13.27 -3.17
CA PHE A 85 -8.55 -12.22 -4.17
C PHE A 85 -9.85 -11.90 -4.87
N VAL A 86 -9.99 -10.64 -5.30
CA VAL A 86 -11.04 -10.20 -6.20
C VAL A 86 -10.41 -9.66 -7.49
N GLY A 87 -10.98 -10.03 -8.64
CA GLY A 87 -10.60 -9.45 -9.93
C GLY A 87 -11.06 -7.99 -10.01
N ALA A 88 -10.24 -7.11 -10.58
CA ALA A 88 -10.58 -5.71 -10.71
C ALA A 88 -9.84 -5.01 -11.85
N ILE A 89 -10.40 -3.88 -12.27
CA ILE A 89 -9.76 -2.86 -13.09
C ILE A 89 -9.38 -1.68 -12.19
N LEU A 90 -8.11 -1.32 -12.22
CA LEU A 90 -7.56 -0.12 -11.58
C LEU A 90 -7.25 0.94 -12.65
N LYS A 91 -7.67 2.19 -12.42
CA LYS A 91 -7.24 3.34 -13.21
C LYS A 91 -6.33 4.24 -12.38
N PHE A 92 -5.17 4.56 -12.91
CA PHE A 92 -4.11 5.29 -12.24
C PHE A 92 -4.02 6.75 -12.71
N ASN A 93 -3.49 7.61 -11.85
CA ASN A 93 -3.18 9.01 -12.16
C ASN A 93 -1.66 9.25 -12.18
N GLU A 94 -1.23 10.51 -12.33
CA GLU A 94 0.20 10.85 -12.43
C GLU A 94 1.00 10.61 -11.13
N LYS A 95 0.34 10.43 -9.99
CA LYS A 95 0.98 10.13 -8.70
C LYS A 95 1.22 8.64 -8.47
N TYR A 96 0.89 7.82 -9.47
CA TYR A 96 1.02 6.39 -9.42
C TYR A 96 2.46 5.92 -9.26
N ASP A 97 2.68 5.01 -8.31
CA ASP A 97 3.93 4.29 -8.11
C ASP A 97 3.69 2.78 -8.19
N SER A 98 4.34 2.12 -9.16
CA SER A 98 4.19 0.68 -9.38
C SER A 98 4.73 -0.16 -8.25
N THR A 99 5.73 0.35 -7.52
CA THR A 99 6.33 -0.38 -6.40
C THR A 99 5.34 -0.55 -5.26
N VAL A 100 4.45 0.42 -5.04
CA VAL A 100 3.41 0.35 -4.00
C VAL A 100 2.40 -0.74 -4.33
N ILE A 101 1.95 -0.82 -5.59
CA ILE A 101 0.98 -1.84 -6.02
C ILE A 101 1.56 -3.25 -5.92
N GLU A 102 2.83 -3.42 -6.31
CA GLU A 102 3.51 -4.71 -6.21
C GLU A 102 3.75 -5.10 -4.74
N ALA A 103 4.09 -4.13 -3.88
CA ALA A 103 4.35 -4.37 -2.46
C ALA A 103 3.09 -4.82 -1.68
N VAL A 104 1.90 -4.40 -2.10
CA VAL A 104 0.63 -4.84 -1.47
C VAL A 104 0.14 -6.20 -1.98
N GLY A 105 0.92 -6.91 -2.80
CA GLY A 105 0.58 -8.25 -3.26
C GLY A 105 -0.49 -8.32 -4.35
N VAL A 106 -0.76 -7.20 -5.02
CA VAL A 106 -1.67 -7.16 -6.18
C VAL A 106 -1.02 -7.90 -7.35
N LYS A 107 -1.70 -8.91 -7.87
CA LYS A 107 -1.22 -9.67 -9.05
C LYS A 107 -1.71 -8.98 -10.31
N THR A 108 -0.79 -8.50 -11.14
CA THR A 108 -1.20 -7.87 -12.41
C THR A 108 -1.43 -8.93 -13.48
N VAL A 109 -2.60 -8.87 -14.13
CA VAL A 109 -2.97 -9.76 -15.24
C VAL A 109 -2.64 -9.09 -16.57
N THR A 110 -3.15 -7.88 -16.78
CA THR A 110 -2.97 -7.12 -18.03
C THR A 110 -2.76 -5.64 -17.74
N LYS A 111 -1.83 -4.99 -18.46
CA LYS A 111 -1.56 -3.54 -18.39
C LYS A 111 -1.91 -2.88 -19.72
N ALA A 112 -2.71 -1.82 -19.68
CA ALA A 112 -3.02 -0.97 -20.83
C ALA A 112 -2.95 0.50 -20.41
N ASP A 113 -1.81 1.14 -20.70
CA ASP A 113 -1.53 2.53 -20.26
C ASP A 113 -1.79 2.70 -18.74
N LYS A 114 -2.70 3.61 -18.37
CA LYS A 114 -3.08 3.90 -16.98
C LYS A 114 -4.21 2.99 -16.46
N SER A 115 -4.56 1.91 -17.16
CA SER A 115 -5.62 0.98 -16.77
C SER A 115 -5.10 -0.45 -16.69
N TRP A 116 -5.19 -1.05 -15.52
CA TRP A 116 -4.65 -2.39 -15.28
C TRP A 116 -5.76 -3.33 -14.82
N ALA A 117 -5.82 -4.51 -15.42
CA ALA A 117 -6.59 -5.64 -14.91
C ALA A 117 -5.72 -6.40 -13.91
N VAL A 118 -6.23 -6.57 -12.70
CA VAL A 118 -5.47 -7.06 -11.55
C VAL A 118 -6.30 -8.03 -10.71
N GLN A 119 -5.63 -8.80 -9.85
CA GLN A 119 -6.24 -9.50 -8.73
C GLN A 119 -5.77 -8.83 -7.44
N ILE A 120 -6.73 -8.33 -6.66
CA ILE A 120 -6.49 -7.57 -5.44
C ILE A 120 -6.72 -8.49 -4.24
N PRO A 121 -5.74 -8.64 -3.32
CA PRO A 121 -5.97 -9.27 -2.03
C PRO A 121 -7.11 -8.60 -1.28
N LEU A 122 -8.07 -9.38 -0.79
CA LEU A 122 -9.31 -8.87 -0.21
C LEU A 122 -9.07 -8.00 1.04
N ASP A 123 -7.98 -8.26 1.76
CA ASP A 123 -7.53 -7.47 2.92
C ASP A 123 -6.96 -6.10 2.53
N MET A 124 -6.43 -5.94 1.31
CA MET A 124 -5.82 -4.72 0.80
C MET A 124 -6.78 -3.83 -0.02
N LEU A 125 -7.97 -4.32 -0.37
CA LEU A 125 -8.92 -3.59 -1.23
C LEU A 125 -9.30 -2.21 -0.68
N GLU A 126 -9.54 -2.12 0.63
CA GLU A 126 -9.90 -0.87 1.28
C GLU A 126 -8.71 0.11 1.36
N ASP A 127 -7.51 -0.40 1.59
CA ASP A 127 -6.30 0.42 1.63
C ASP A 127 -5.99 0.99 0.23
N LEU A 128 -6.15 0.18 -0.82
CA LEU A 128 -6.03 0.62 -2.21
C LEU A 128 -7.08 1.66 -2.60
N ALA A 129 -8.31 1.56 -2.07
CA ALA A 129 -9.33 2.59 -2.28
C ALA A 129 -8.92 3.96 -1.71
N ASN A 130 -7.99 3.99 -0.75
CA ASN A 130 -7.46 5.21 -0.16
C ASN A 130 -6.10 5.62 -0.71
N TYR A 131 -5.51 4.83 -1.61
CA TYR A 131 -4.22 5.14 -2.21
C TYR A 131 -4.36 6.26 -3.26
N SER A 132 -3.63 7.36 -3.05
CA SER A 132 -3.75 8.58 -3.86
C SER A 132 -3.35 8.43 -5.34
N GLY A 133 -2.62 7.37 -5.70
CA GLY A 133 -2.24 7.08 -7.08
C GLY A 133 -3.33 6.39 -7.90
N ILE A 134 -4.45 5.99 -7.28
CA ILE A 134 -5.60 5.35 -7.95
C ILE A 134 -6.76 6.35 -8.07
N ASP A 135 -7.21 6.59 -9.29
CA ASP A 135 -8.39 7.40 -9.58
C ASP A 135 -9.69 6.58 -9.53
N TYR A 136 -9.64 5.30 -9.91
CA TYR A 136 -10.84 4.47 -10.02
C TYR A 136 -10.57 2.99 -9.74
N ILE A 137 -11.50 2.34 -9.03
CA ILE A 137 -11.52 0.89 -8.79
C ILE A 137 -12.88 0.32 -9.20
N GLN A 138 -12.84 -0.71 -10.03
CA GLN A 138 -14.00 -1.51 -10.41
C GLN A 138 -13.67 -2.99 -10.30
N ILE A 139 -14.27 -3.67 -9.33
CA ILE A 139 -14.21 -5.14 -9.26
C ILE A 139 -15.03 -5.78 -10.38
N ASP A 140 -14.61 -6.98 -10.77
CA ASP A 140 -15.29 -7.79 -11.76
C ASP A 140 -16.62 -8.33 -11.20
N GLU A 141 -17.58 -8.55 -12.10
CA GLU A 141 -18.89 -9.16 -11.80
C GLU A 141 -18.83 -10.67 -11.69
#